data_AF-A0A2U1ALY8-F1
#
_entry.id   AF-A0A2U1ALY8-F1
#
_cell.length_a   1.000
_cell.length_b   1.000
_cell.length_c   1.000
_cell.angle_alpha   90.00
_cell.angle_beta   90.00
_cell.angle_gamma   90.00
#
_symmetry.space_group_name_H-M   'P 1'
#
loop_
_entity.id
_entity.type
_entity.pdbx_description
1 polymer ?
#
loop_
_entity_poly.entity_id
_entity_poly.type
_entity_poly.pdbx_seq_one_letter_code
_entity_poly.pdbx_strand_id
1 'polypeptide(L)'
;MDLLIEDGYYLSDGHKHIDWHAGLKFESTNYIAFWFKKNNVVNYAAKDGITVFDKNEFVSEGEYKLNDETTTIYIDRGGKFEVKRTFIVIQKGQIMDENDEIYIYKLWN
;
A
#
# COMPACT_ATOMS: atom_id res chain seq x y z
N MET A 1 -13.41 11.53 -6.23
CA MET A 1 -12.57 10.84 -5.22
C MET A 1 -11.30 11.66 -4.99
N ASP A 2 -11.04 12.11 -3.75
CA ASP A 2 -9.85 12.94 -3.44
C ASP A 2 -8.81 12.12 -2.68
N LEU A 3 -7.85 11.53 -3.42
CA LEU A 3 -6.64 10.97 -2.81
C LEU A 3 -5.70 12.08 -2.38
N LEU A 4 -5.08 11.90 -1.21
CA LEU A 4 -3.96 12.73 -0.79
C LEU A 4 -2.70 12.24 -1.51
N ILE A 5 -2.03 13.16 -2.21
CA ILE A 5 -0.84 12.88 -3.01
C ILE A 5 0.34 13.72 -2.50
N GLU A 6 1.56 13.25 -2.77
CA GLU A 6 2.85 13.93 -2.54
C GLU A 6 3.35 14.07 -1.09
N ASP A 7 2.53 14.53 -0.15
CA ASP A 7 2.98 14.91 1.20
C ASP A 7 2.99 13.77 2.22
N GLY A 8 2.77 12.53 1.78
CA GLY A 8 2.69 11.38 2.66
C GLY A 8 2.44 10.07 1.94
N TYR A 9 2.07 9.06 2.73
CA TYR A 9 1.78 7.71 2.26
C TYR A 9 0.59 7.13 3.01
N TYR A 10 -0.12 6.18 2.39
CA TYR A 10 -1.18 5.41 3.00
C TYR A 10 -0.61 4.13 3.60
N LEU A 11 -0.76 3.94 4.90
CA LEU A 11 -0.23 2.79 5.64
C LEU A 11 -1.36 1.81 5.96
N SER A 12 -1.16 0.53 5.65
CA SER A 12 -2.08 -0.55 5.99
C SER A 12 -2.19 -0.77 7.49
N ASP A 13 -3.25 -1.44 7.92
CA ASP A 13 -3.23 -2.16 9.19
C ASP A 13 -2.18 -3.29 9.16
N GLY A 14 -1.80 -3.77 10.35
CA GLY A 14 -0.77 -4.81 10.47
C GLY A 14 -1.28 -6.17 10.03
N HIS A 15 -0.69 -6.74 8.98
CA HIS A 15 -1.00 -8.09 8.50
C HIS A 15 -0.14 -9.10 9.25
N LYS A 16 -0.79 -10.00 10.00
CA LYS A 16 -0.09 -11.11 10.66
C LYS A 16 0.44 -12.07 9.61
N HIS A 17 1.74 -12.29 9.62
CA HIS A 17 2.41 -13.28 8.82
C HIS A 17 2.94 -14.38 9.74
N ILE A 18 2.74 -15.63 9.34
CA ILE A 18 3.26 -16.80 10.04
C ILE A 18 4.09 -17.59 9.03
N ASP A 19 5.38 -17.71 9.29
CA ASP A 19 6.28 -18.58 8.54
C ASP A 19 6.66 -19.80 9.40
N TRP A 20 6.84 -20.94 8.75
CA TRP A 20 7.28 -22.17 9.36
C TRP A 20 8.58 -22.61 8.71
N HIS A 21 9.69 -22.48 9.42
CA HIS A 21 11.00 -22.89 8.92
C HIS A 21 11.62 -23.95 9.84
N ALA A 22 11.91 -25.13 9.28
CA ALA A 22 12.45 -26.29 10.02
C ALA A 22 11.66 -26.68 11.29
N GLY A 23 10.33 -26.51 11.26
CA GLY A 23 9.44 -26.81 12.40
C GLY A 23 9.38 -25.71 13.46
N LEU A 24 10.11 -24.61 13.29
CA LEU A 24 9.99 -23.41 14.11
C LEU A 24 8.99 -22.44 13.50
N LYS A 25 8.11 -21.89 14.35
CA LYS A 25 7.11 -20.89 13.98
C LYS A 25 7.68 -19.49 14.17
N PHE A 26 7.68 -18.71 13.10
CA PHE A 26 8.04 -17.30 13.11
C PHE A 26 6.77 -16.48 12.88
N GLU A 27 6.44 -15.59 13.82
CA GLU A 27 5.30 -14.69 13.69
C GLU A 27 5.82 -13.27 13.52
N SER A 28 5.27 -12.58 12.53
CA SER A 28 5.67 -11.23 12.15
C SER A 28 4.41 -10.41 11.82
N THR A 29 4.52 -9.08 11.87
CA THR A 29 3.42 -8.18 11.50
C THR A 29 3.92 -7.26 10.42
N ASN A 30 3.47 -7.50 9.20
CA ASN A 30 3.88 -6.73 8.05
C ASN A 30 2.95 -5.54 7.85
N TYR A 31 3.55 -4.41 7.52
CA TYR A 31 2.85 -3.20 7.11
C TYR A 31 3.20 -2.90 5.66
N ILE A 32 2.19 -2.53 4.87
CA ILE A 32 2.35 -2.10 3.49
C ILE A 32 2.01 -0.62 3.41
N ALA A 33 2.86 0.14 2.72
CA ALA A 33 2.67 1.56 2.51
C ALA A 33 2.59 1.89 1.01
N PHE A 34 1.64 2.76 0.65
CA PHE A 34 1.45 3.26 -0.72
C PHE A 34 1.65 4.78 -0.76
N TRP A 35 2.56 5.24 -1.61
CA TRP A 35 2.82 6.64 -1.90
C TRP A 35 2.32 6.98 -3.30
N PHE A 36 1.15 7.62 -3.37
CA PHE A 36 0.56 8.09 -4.62
C PHE A 36 1.24 9.40 -5.05
N LYS A 37 1.69 9.43 -6.31
CA LYS A 37 2.34 10.57 -6.94
C LYS A 37 1.49 11.11 -8.09
N LYS A 38 1.84 12.29 -8.58
CA LYS A 38 1.30 12.79 -9.85
C LYS A 38 1.62 11.84 -11.01
N ASN A 39 0.88 12.01 -12.11
CA ASN A 39 1.03 11.24 -13.35
C ASN A 39 0.74 9.75 -13.22
N ASN A 40 -0.21 9.36 -12.35
CA ASN A 40 -0.67 7.98 -12.22
C ASN A 40 0.40 6.98 -11.74
N VAL A 41 1.42 7.46 -11.03
CA VAL A 41 2.49 6.63 -10.46
C VAL A 41 2.22 6.39 -8.97
N VAL A 42 2.36 5.14 -8.53
CA VAL A 42 2.33 4.77 -7.12
C VAL A 42 3.62 4.06 -6.76
N ASN A 43 4.30 4.52 -5.72
CA ASN A 43 5.37 3.73 -5.13
C ASN A 43 4.84 2.98 -3.92
N TYR A 44 5.45 1.84 -3.61
CA TYR A 44 5.08 1.08 -2.42
C TYR A 44 6.30 0.48 -1.72
N ALA A 45 6.11 0.21 -0.44
CA ALA A 45 7.10 -0.42 0.42
C ALA A 45 6.39 -1.33 1.43
N ALA A 46 7.10 -2.34 1.92
CA ALA A 46 6.61 -3.20 2.99
C ALA A 46 7.70 -3.37 4.06
N LYS A 47 7.31 -3.33 5.34
CA LYS A 47 8.22 -3.50 6.48
C LYS A 47 7.59 -4.41 7.52
N ASP A 48 8.42 -5.21 8.17
CA ASP A 48 8.02 -6.03 9.31
C ASP A 48 8.17 -5.25 10.61
N GLY A 49 7.12 -5.23 11.43
CA GLY A 49 7.09 -4.63 12.78
C GLY A 49 7.25 -3.11 12.84
N ILE A 50 7.38 -2.41 11.71
CA ILE A 50 7.68 -0.97 11.65
C ILE A 50 6.59 -0.23 10.85
N THR A 51 5.99 0.78 11.47
CA THR A 51 4.91 1.60 10.88
C THR A 51 5.40 2.91 10.25
N VAL A 52 6.68 3.24 10.42
CA VAL A 52 7.29 4.48 9.92
C VAL A 52 8.15 4.17 8.70
N PHE A 53 7.86 4.88 7.61
CA PHE A 53 8.55 4.72 6.33
C PHE A 53 9.22 6.03 5.91
N ASP A 54 10.48 5.93 5.52
CA ASP A 54 11.22 7.02 4.88
C ASP A 54 10.99 6.99 3.36
N LYS A 55 11.04 8.17 2.72
CA LYS A 55 10.84 8.29 1.25
C LYS A 55 11.74 7.36 0.43
N ASN A 56 12.96 7.12 0.89
CA ASN A 56 13.94 6.31 0.18
C ASN A 56 13.64 4.80 0.22
N GLU A 57 12.71 4.36 1.08
CA GLU A 57 12.31 2.96 1.20
C GLU A 57 11.27 2.55 0.13
N PHE A 58 10.64 3.53 -0.53
CA PHE A 58 9.65 3.33 -1.59
C PHE A 58 10.31 3.03 -2.94
N VAL A 59 11.04 1.91 -3.00
CA VAL A 59 11.82 1.50 -4.18
C VAL A 59 10.98 0.81 -5.25
N SER A 60 9.83 0.25 -4.89
CA SER A 60 8.96 -0.44 -5.83
C SER A 60 7.95 0.52 -6.43
N GLU A 61 7.70 0.40 -7.73
CA GLU A 61 6.83 1.28 -8.51
C GLU A 61 5.71 0.49 -9.18
N GLY A 62 4.55 1.14 -9.32
CA GLY A 62 3.40 0.68 -10.08
C GLY A 62 2.63 1.86 -10.66
N GLU A 63 1.56 1.54 -11.37
CA GLU A 63 0.64 2.51 -11.95
C GLU A 63 -0.68 2.49 -11.17
N TYR A 64 -1.36 3.63 -11.08
CA TYR A 64 -2.72 3.66 -10.57
C TYR A 64 -3.69 4.36 -11.53
N LYS A 65 -4.96 3.98 -11.46
CA LYS A 65 -6.05 4.62 -12.20
C LYS A 65 -7.13 5.07 -11.24
N LEU A 66 -7.56 6.31 -11.40
CA LEU A 66 -8.71 6.86 -10.69
C LEU A 66 -9.94 6.72 -11.56
N ASN A 67 -10.98 6.15 -10.98
CA ASN A 67 -12.35 6.21 -11.47
C ASN A 67 -13.17 7.05 -10.48
N ASP A 68 -14.44 7.32 -10.80
CA ASP A 68 -15.30 8.19 -9.99
C ASP A 68 -15.37 7.78 -8.51
N GLU A 69 -15.36 6.47 -8.24
CA GLU A 69 -15.54 5.88 -6.91
C GLU A 69 -14.34 5.06 -6.41
N THR A 70 -13.43 4.65 -7.29
CA THR A 70 -12.38 3.68 -6.97
C THR A 70 -11.01 4.09 -7.50
N THR A 71 -9.96 3.68 -6.79
CA THR A 71 -8.57 3.75 -7.25
C THR A 71 -8.07 2.33 -7.45
N THR A 72 -7.60 2.00 -8.64
CA THR A 72 -6.99 0.68 -8.88
C THR A 72 -5.50 0.85 -9.08
N ILE A 73 -4.70 0.12 -8.30
CA ILE A 73 -3.25 0.01 -8.52
C ILE A 73 -2.93 -1.24 -9.35
N TYR A 74 -1.89 -1.12 -10.16
CA TYR A 74 -1.32 -2.18 -10.98
C TYR A 74 0.18 -2.22 -10.70
N ILE A 75 0.65 -3.36 -10.20
CA ILE A 75 2.06 -3.64 -9.97
C ILE A 75 2.49 -4.66 -11.03
N ASP A 76 3.64 -4.43 -11.69
CA ASP A 76 4.14 -5.27 -12.80
C ASP A 76 3.12 -5.42 -13.94
N ARG A 77 2.53 -4.29 -14.37
CA ARG A 77 1.46 -4.28 -15.38
C ARG A 77 1.92 -4.86 -16.72
N GLY A 78 1.20 -5.87 -17.22
CA GLY A 78 1.55 -6.65 -18.41
C GLY A 78 2.62 -7.71 -18.17
N GLY A 79 3.13 -7.84 -16.94
CA GLY A 79 4.08 -8.86 -16.53
C GLY A 79 3.42 -10.18 -16.14
N LYS A 80 4.25 -11.20 -15.90
CA LYS A 80 3.78 -12.54 -15.48
C LYS A 80 3.19 -12.52 -14.07
N PHE A 81 3.60 -11.56 -13.24
CA PHE A 81 3.19 -11.43 -11.86
C PHE A 81 2.42 -10.12 -11.65
N GLU A 82 1.64 -9.69 -12.64
CA GLU A 82 0.77 -8.53 -12.50
C GLU A 82 -0.12 -8.68 -11.25
N VAL A 83 0.00 -7.75 -10.31
CA VAL A 83 -0.88 -7.65 -9.15
C VAL A 83 -1.78 -6.44 -9.33
N LYS A 84 -3.09 -6.67 -9.21
CA LYS A 84 -4.11 -5.65 -9.25
C LYS A 84 -4.78 -5.56 -7.88
N ARG A 85 -4.86 -4.36 -7.30
CA ARG A 85 -5.66 -4.07 -6.10
C ARG A 85 -6.57 -2.87 -6.34
N THR A 86 -7.77 -2.89 -5.80
CA THR A 86 -8.77 -1.85 -5.97
C THR A 86 -9.17 -1.29 -4.61
N PHE A 87 -9.09 0.03 -4.49
CA PHE A 87 -9.39 0.78 -3.29
C PHE A 87 -10.59 1.68 -3.47
N ILE A 88 -11.31 1.94 -2.39
CA ILE A 88 -12.31 3.00 -2.27
C ILE A 88 -11.86 4.03 -1.26
N VAL A 89 -12.20 5.31 -1.44
CA VAL A 89 -12.00 6.35 -0.41
C VAL A 89 -13.20 6.30 0.50
N ILE A 90 -12.97 5.90 1.75
CA ILE A 90 -14.02 5.93 2.78
C ILE A 90 -14.21 7.36 3.27
N GLN A 91 -13.10 8.06 3.52
CA GLN A 91 -13.07 9.44 3.96
C GLN A 91 -11.70 10.06 3.64
N LYS A 92 -11.57 11.38 3.78
CA LYS A 92 -10.30 12.07 3.51
C LYS A 92 -9.16 11.46 4.33
N GLY A 93 -8.13 10.99 3.63
CA GLY A 93 -6.97 10.33 4.25
C GLY A 93 -7.18 8.89 4.68
N GLN A 94 -8.28 8.24 4.29
CA GLN A 94 -8.48 6.80 4.47
C GLN A 94 -8.99 6.14 3.19
N ILE A 95 -8.34 5.05 2.82
CA ILE A 95 -8.77 4.18 1.73
C ILE A 95 -8.96 2.76 2.25
N MET A 96 -9.77 1.97 1.56
CA MET A 96 -9.98 0.56 1.90
C MET A 96 -9.94 -0.29 0.65
N ASP A 97 -9.29 -1.45 0.73
CA ASP A 97 -9.15 -2.38 -0.39
C ASP A 97 -10.34 -3.35 -0.51
N GLU A 98 -10.28 -4.25 -1.49
CA GLU A 98 -11.32 -5.27 -1.70
C GLU A 98 -11.47 -6.31 -0.58
N ASN A 99 -10.55 -6.37 0.39
CA ASN A 99 -10.56 -7.28 1.52
C ASN A 99 -10.96 -6.59 2.84
N ASP A 100 -11.56 -5.40 2.75
CA ASP A 100 -11.90 -4.54 3.87
C ASP A 100 -10.67 -4.06 4.69
N GLU A 101 -9.47 -4.12 4.11
CA GLU A 101 -8.25 -3.63 4.76
C GLU A 101 -8.17 -2.11 4.66
N ILE A 102 -8.09 -1.43 5.80
CA ILE A 102 -8.05 0.03 5.86
C ILE A 102 -6.60 0.51 5.80
N TYR A 103 -6.38 1.57 5.03
CA TYR A 103 -5.12 2.28 4.94
C TYR A 103 -5.30 3.73 5.38
N ILE A 104 -4.44 4.17 6.28
CA ILE A 104 -4.50 5.50 6.89
C ILE A 104 -3.35 6.35 6.36
N TYR A 105 -3.67 7.55 5.89
CA TYR A 105 -2.67 8.51 5.42
C TYR A 105 -1.79 9.00 6.58
N LYS A 106 -0.48 8.99 6.34
CA LYS A 106 0.58 9.47 7.23
C LYS A 106 1.40 10.51 6.48
N LEU A 107 1.64 11.65 7.12
CA LEU A 107 2.59 12.64 6.62
C LEU A 107 4.01 12.09 6.72
N TRP A 108 4.89 12.57 5.84
CA TRP A 108 6.32 12.36 6.03
C TRP A 108 6.78 12.98 7.36
N ASN A 109 7.70 12.29 8.04
CA ASN A 109 8.44 12.87 9.17
C ASN A 109 9.51 13.85 8.68
#